data_AF-C6XWS3-F1
#
_entry.id   AF-C6XWS3-F1
#
_cell.length_a   1.000
_cell.length_b   1.000
_cell.length_c   1.000
_cell.angle_alpha   90.00
_cell.angle_beta   90.00
_cell.angle_gamma   90.00
#
_symmetry.space_group_name_H-M   'P 1'
#
loop_
_entity.id
_entity.type
_entity.pdbx_description
1 polymer ?
#
loop_
_entity_poly.entity_id
_entity_poly.type
_entity_poly.pdbx_seq_one_letter_code
_entity_poly.pdbx_strand_id
1 'polypeptide(L)'
;MGNNELLLNIYKMKDRQACLVFKSTGKPCKLFNLIEVLHFAGEMKLLSAAMDTGAAQNYAYTLRSADGLERRLICCFVQEVVKLELWFKAQLKFSWQGTAKEFRAAVDRMLAKLPHFF
;
A
#
# COMPACT_ATOMS: atom_id res chain seq x y z
N MET A 1 4.18 -14.97 -18.30
CA MET A 1 3.36 -14.13 -17.40
C MET A 1 4.28 -13.07 -16.82
N GLY A 2 4.06 -11.79 -17.17
CA GLY A 2 4.93 -10.71 -16.70
C GLY A 2 4.85 -10.58 -15.18
N ASN A 3 6.01 -10.50 -14.52
CA ASN A 3 6.14 -10.32 -13.08
C ASN A 3 5.42 -9.03 -12.65
N ASN A 4 4.17 -9.15 -12.25
CA ASN A 4 3.36 -8.04 -11.74
C ASN A 4 3.56 -7.93 -10.23
N GLU A 5 4.82 -7.91 -9.80
CA GLU A 5 5.16 -7.89 -8.39
C GLU A 5 4.78 -6.54 -7.78
N LEU A 6 3.94 -6.58 -6.74
CA LEU A 6 3.70 -5.40 -5.91
C LEU A 6 4.92 -5.15 -5.04
N LEU A 7 5.51 -3.96 -5.18
CA LEU A 7 6.49 -3.47 -4.22
C LEU A 7 5.91 -2.29 -3.46
N LEU A 8 5.88 -2.44 -2.15
CA LEU A 8 5.57 -1.39 -1.18
C LEU A 8 6.88 -1.07 -0.45
N ASN A 9 7.32 0.18 -0.51
CA ASN A 9 8.48 0.63 0.24
C ASN A 9 8.16 1.93 0.97
N ILE A 10 8.57 2.01 2.23
CA ILE A 10 8.49 3.19 3.06
C ILE A 10 9.93 3.70 3.26
N TYR A 11 10.20 4.97 2.93
CA TYR A 11 11.52 5.61 3.08
C TYR A 11 11.46 6.83 3.98
N LYS A 12 12.41 6.96 4.91
CA LYS A 12 12.51 8.14 5.79
C LYS A 12 13.07 9.29 4.97
N MET A 13 12.32 10.38 4.94
CA MET A 13 12.76 11.65 4.37
C MET A 13 13.32 12.54 5.50
N LYS A 14 13.95 13.66 5.14
CA LYS A 14 14.28 14.70 6.13
C LYS A 14 12.97 15.16 6.83
N ASP A 15 13.09 15.58 8.09
CA ASP A 15 11.98 16.12 8.89
C ASP A 15 10.85 15.12 9.24
N ARG A 16 11.19 13.85 9.49
CA ARG A 16 10.26 12.77 9.91
C ARG A 16 9.16 12.45 8.89
N GLN A 17 9.29 12.93 7.67
CA GLN A 17 8.37 12.62 6.59
C GLN A 17 8.67 11.24 6.00
N ALA A 18 7.67 10.60 5.42
CA ALA A 18 7.83 9.33 4.76
C ALA A 18 7.48 9.40 3.27
N CYS A 19 8.21 8.63 2.47
CA CYS A 19 7.87 8.35 1.08
C CYS A 19 7.35 6.92 0.95
N LEU A 20 6.12 6.75 0.44
CA LEU A 20 5.56 5.46 0.09
C LEU A 20 5.65 5.25 -1.42
N VAL A 21 6.24 4.15 -1.85
CA VAL A 21 6.39 3.81 -3.25
C VAL A 21 5.59 2.56 -3.56
N PHE A 22 4.67 2.69 -4.51
CA PHE A 22 3.96 1.59 -5.15
C PHE A 22 4.63 1.30 -6.49
N LYS A 23 5.03 0.05 -6.70
CA LYS A 23 5.50 -0.41 -8.01
C LYS A 23 4.73 -1.65 -8.40
N SER A 24 4.24 -1.63 -9.64
CA SER A 24 3.69 -2.71 -10.45
C SER A 24 4.16 -2.39 -11.87
N THR A 25 4.22 -3.35 -12.79
CA THR A 25 4.77 -3.19 -14.16
C THR A 25 4.54 -1.78 -14.73
N GLY A 26 5.63 -1.01 -14.93
CA GLY A 26 5.56 0.40 -15.36
C GLY A 26 6.26 1.39 -14.41
N LYS A 27 5.82 2.65 -14.46
CA LYS A 27 6.39 3.75 -13.66
C LYS A 27 5.96 3.62 -12.19
N PRO A 28 6.89 3.71 -11.22
CA PRO A 28 6.54 3.69 -9.81
C PRO A 28 5.68 4.91 -9.44
N CYS A 29 4.62 4.69 -8.67
CA CYS A 29 3.84 5.74 -8.05
C CYS A 29 4.45 6.07 -6.69
N LYS A 30 4.86 7.32 -6.50
CA LYS A 30 5.50 7.78 -5.26
C LYS A 30 4.60 8.76 -4.55
N LEU A 31 4.39 8.54 -3.26
CA LEU A 31 3.72 9.46 -2.35
C LEU A 31 4.76 10.05 -1.43
N PHE A 32 4.80 11.37 -1.35
CA PHE A 32 5.72 12.10 -0.48
C PHE A 32 4.95 12.70 0.71
N ASN A 33 5.71 13.05 1.75
CA ASN A 33 5.26 13.81 2.90
C ASN A 33 4.09 13.15 3.66
N LEU A 34 4.08 11.82 3.74
CA LEU A 34 3.11 11.08 4.55
C LEU A 34 3.40 11.29 6.04
N ILE A 35 2.35 11.59 6.81
CA ILE A 35 2.45 11.96 8.24
C ILE A 35 2.07 10.81 9.20
N GLU A 36 1.38 9.78 8.72
CA GLU A 36 0.89 8.64 9.52
C GLU A 36 1.38 7.29 8.95
N VAL A 37 2.66 7.22 8.56
CA VAL A 37 3.18 6.07 7.81
C VAL A 37 3.20 4.76 8.61
N LEU A 38 3.39 4.84 9.94
CA LEU A 38 3.38 3.67 10.82
C LEU A 38 1.96 3.11 10.97
N HIS A 39 0.97 4.00 11.07
CA HIS A 39 -0.44 3.61 11.10
C HIS A 39 -0.81 2.91 9.79
N PHE A 40 -0.41 3.48 8.65
CA PHE A 40 -0.58 2.82 7.36
C PHE A 40 0.05 1.42 7.31
N ALA A 41 1.27 1.26 7.81
CA ALA A 41 1.95 -0.03 7.83
C ALA A 41 1.22 -1.07 8.71
N GLY A 42 0.71 -0.64 9.87
CA GLY A 42 -0.13 -1.46 10.74
C GLY A 42 -1.42 -1.90 10.05
N GLU A 43 -2.14 -0.98 9.41
CA GLU A 43 -3.37 -1.28 8.67
C GLU A 43 -3.14 -2.27 7.53
N MET A 44 -2.05 -2.13 6.77
CA MET A 44 -1.71 -3.11 5.72
C MET A 44 -1.40 -4.49 6.29
N LYS A 45 -0.79 -4.57 7.49
CA LYS A 45 -0.54 -5.85 8.15
C LYS A 45 -1.85 -6.50 8.60
N LEU A 46 -2.74 -5.74 9.23
CA LEU A 46 -4.06 -6.22 9.64
C LEU A 46 -4.86 -6.72 8.45
N LEU A 47 -4.88 -5.95 7.36
CA LEU A 47 -5.55 -6.32 6.13
C LEU A 47 -4.97 -7.62 5.52
N SER A 48 -3.63 -7.75 5.49
CA SER A 48 -2.98 -8.97 4.98
C SER A 48 -3.29 -10.23 5.80
N ALA A 49 -3.52 -10.07 7.11
CA ALA A 49 -3.91 -11.16 8.00
C ALA A 49 -5.42 -11.45 7.89
N ALA A 50 -6.25 -10.43 7.73
CA ALA A 50 -7.68 -10.58 7.56
C ALA A 50 -8.02 -11.37 6.28
N MET A 51 -7.22 -11.24 5.21
CA MET A 51 -7.36 -12.04 3.99
C MET A 51 -7.19 -13.56 4.22
N ASP A 52 -6.48 -14.00 5.27
CA ASP A 52 -6.35 -15.43 5.60
C ASP A 52 -7.68 -16.07 6.03
N THR A 53 -8.65 -15.25 6.44
CA THR A 53 -9.99 -15.73 6.80
C THR A 53 -10.83 -16.15 5.59
N GLY A 54 -10.38 -15.84 4.37
CA GLY A 54 -11.09 -16.14 3.12
C GLY A 54 -12.36 -15.30 2.88
N ALA A 55 -12.74 -14.45 3.83
CA ALA A 55 -13.90 -13.58 3.70
C ALA A 55 -13.66 -12.48 2.66
N ALA A 56 -14.66 -12.18 1.84
CA ALA A 56 -14.60 -11.05 0.94
C ALA A 56 -14.43 -9.75 1.73
N GLN A 57 -13.48 -8.92 1.33
CA GLN A 57 -13.17 -7.67 2.02
C GLN A 57 -13.11 -6.51 1.04
N ASN A 58 -13.80 -5.43 1.37
CA ASN A 58 -13.66 -4.15 0.72
C ASN A 58 -13.20 -3.15 1.78
N TYR A 59 -11.96 -2.71 1.65
CA TYR A 59 -11.30 -1.84 2.60
C TYR A 59 -10.86 -0.56 1.90
N ALA A 60 -11.10 0.59 2.54
CA ALA A 60 -10.68 1.89 2.05
C ALA A 60 -9.91 2.61 3.15
N TYR A 61 -8.69 3.06 2.83
CA TYR A 61 -7.82 3.80 3.73
C TYR A 61 -7.46 5.16 3.16
N THR A 62 -7.59 6.20 3.98
CA THR A 62 -7.19 7.55 3.61
C THR A 62 -5.73 7.79 4.00
N LEU A 63 -4.87 7.94 3.00
CA LEU A 63 -3.47 8.30 3.16
C LEU A 63 -3.36 9.80 3.41
N ARG A 64 -2.97 10.17 4.63
CA ARG A 64 -2.76 11.57 5.03
C ARG A 64 -1.34 12.04 4.75
N SER A 65 -1.24 13.24 4.20
CA SER A 65 0.03 13.93 3.93
C SER A 65 -0.01 15.38 4.37
N ALA A 66 1.18 15.95 4.60
CA ALA A 66 1.34 17.32 5.07
C ALA A 66 0.86 18.39 4.06
N ASP A 67 0.70 18.03 2.79
CA ASP A 67 0.17 18.92 1.74
C ASP A 67 -1.37 19.03 1.75
N GLY A 68 -2.05 18.33 2.68
CA GLY A 68 -3.51 18.35 2.81
C GLY A 68 -4.25 17.63 1.68
N LEU A 69 -3.55 16.93 0.79
CA LEU A 69 -4.18 16.21 -0.31
C LEU A 69 -4.75 14.87 0.17
N GLU A 70 -6.07 14.69 0.01
CA GLU A 70 -6.70 13.40 0.23
C GLU A 70 -6.33 12.39 -0.85
N ARG A 71 -5.79 11.25 -0.41
CA ARG A 71 -5.45 10.11 -1.25
C ARG A 71 -6.11 8.89 -0.65
N ARG A 72 -6.81 8.11 -1.47
CA ARG A 72 -7.53 6.92 -1.01
C ARG A 72 -6.90 5.68 -1.58
N LEU A 73 -6.53 4.76 -0.70
CA LEU A 73 -6.12 3.42 -1.06
C LEU A 73 -7.33 2.50 -0.88
N ILE A 74 -7.76 1.88 -1.96
CA ILE A 74 -8.85 0.90 -1.97
C ILE A 74 -8.22 -0.47 -2.14
N CYS A 75 -8.60 -1.41 -1.27
CA CYS A 75 -8.21 -2.80 -1.36
C CYS A 75 -9.46 -3.67 -1.36
N CYS A 76 -9.64 -4.44 -2.43
CA CYS A 76 -10.72 -5.42 -2.56
C CYS A 76 -10.11 -6.82 -2.57
N PHE A 77 -10.69 -7.74 -1.82
CA PHE A 77 -10.32 -9.15 -1.81
C PHE A 77 -11.55 -10.01 -2.08
N VAL A 78 -11.51 -10.77 -3.18
CA VAL A 78 -12.59 -11.66 -3.62
C VAL A 78 -11.96 -12.86 -4.32
N GLN A 79 -12.40 -14.08 -3.99
CA GLN A 79 -11.95 -15.32 -4.64
C GLN A 79 -10.41 -15.43 -4.72
N GLU A 80 -9.72 -15.21 -3.60
CA GLU A 80 -8.24 -15.26 -3.49
C GLU A 80 -7.47 -14.16 -4.26
N VAL A 81 -8.18 -13.28 -4.95
CA VAL A 81 -7.62 -12.16 -5.70
C VAL A 81 -7.71 -10.87 -4.89
N VAL A 82 -6.59 -10.19 -4.76
CA VAL A 82 -6.46 -8.84 -4.21
C VAL A 82 -6.38 -7.84 -5.35
N LYS A 83 -7.23 -6.83 -5.30
CA LYS A 83 -7.15 -5.62 -6.14
C LYS A 83 -6.79 -4.43 -5.26
N LEU A 84 -5.72 -3.73 -5.59
CA LEU A 84 -5.24 -2.56 -4.88
C LEU A 84 -5.26 -1.35 -5.81
N GLU A 85 -5.94 -0.28 -5.42
CA GLU A 85 -6.05 0.94 -6.21
C GLU A 85 -5.75 2.18 -5.37
N LEU A 86 -4.96 3.08 -5.93
CA LEU A 86 -4.66 4.37 -5.34
C LEU A 86 -5.34 5.48 -6.15
N TRP A 87 -6.21 6.21 -5.49
CA TRP A 87 -7.02 7.27 -6.06
C TRP A 87 -6.62 8.63 -5.50
N PHE A 88 -6.44 9.61 -6.39
CA PHE A 88 -6.23 11.00 -6.02
C PHE A 88 -7.49 11.75 -6.44
N LYS A 89 -8.31 12.15 -5.45
CA LYS A 89 -9.67 12.62 -5.72
C LYS A 89 -10.42 11.57 -6.58
N ALA A 90 -10.77 11.91 -7.83
CA ALA A 90 -11.46 11.02 -8.76
C ALA A 90 -10.54 10.35 -9.80
N GLN A 91 -9.22 10.50 -9.70
CA GLN A 91 -8.27 9.97 -10.69
C GLN A 91 -7.50 8.77 -10.14
N LEU A 92 -7.60 7.62 -10.83
CA LEU A 92 -6.78 6.44 -10.57
C LEU A 92 -5.31 6.71 -10.92
N LYS A 93 -4.42 6.58 -9.94
CA LYS A 93 -2.98 6.81 -10.09
C LYS A 93 -2.15 5.54 -10.08
N PHE A 94 -2.66 4.51 -9.43
CA PHE A 94 -2.02 3.21 -9.39
C PHE A 94 -3.09 2.13 -9.26
N SER A 95 -2.91 1.03 -9.99
CA SER A 95 -3.73 -0.15 -9.87
C SER A 95 -2.82 -1.37 -9.94
N TRP A 96 -3.08 -2.32 -9.06
CA TRP A 96 -2.42 -3.61 -9.02
C TRP A 96 -3.45 -4.68 -8.72
N GLN A 97 -3.22 -5.87 -9.26
CA GLN A 97 -3.99 -7.05 -8.97
C GLN A 97 -3.05 -8.25 -8.87
N GLY A 98 -3.28 -9.09 -7.86
CA GLY A 98 -2.55 -10.33 -7.65
C GLY A 98 -3.17 -11.16 -6.53
N THR A 99 -2.44 -12.15 -6.05
CA THR A 99 -2.90 -13.05 -5.01
C THR A 99 -2.73 -12.46 -3.61
N ALA A 100 -3.49 -12.96 -2.63
CA ALA A 100 -3.27 -12.64 -1.22
C ALA A 100 -1.83 -12.92 -0.77
N LYS A 101 -1.21 -13.98 -1.30
CA LYS A 101 0.19 -14.33 -1.03
C LYS A 101 1.16 -13.27 -1.52
N GLU A 102 0.99 -12.77 -2.74
CA GLU A 102 1.83 -11.69 -3.29
C GLU A 102 1.65 -10.38 -2.53
N PHE A 103 0.41 -10.05 -2.19
CA PHE A 103 0.09 -8.88 -1.37
C PHE A 103 0.77 -8.96 0.01
N ARG A 104 0.61 -10.09 0.72
CA ARG A 104 1.27 -10.34 2.00
C ARG A 104 2.78 -10.22 1.90
N ALA A 105 3.38 -10.85 0.89
CA ALA A 105 4.82 -10.78 0.69
C ALA A 105 5.29 -9.33 0.48
N ALA A 106 4.52 -8.50 -0.24
CA ALA A 106 4.82 -7.07 -0.41
C ALA A 106 4.73 -6.30 0.91
N VAL A 107 3.69 -6.56 1.72
CA VAL A 107 3.52 -5.96 3.05
C VAL A 107 4.64 -6.37 4.00
N ASP A 108 5.00 -7.65 4.03
CA ASP A 108 6.07 -8.15 4.90
C ASP A 108 7.44 -7.56 4.49
N ARG A 109 7.71 -7.43 3.18
CA ARG A 109 8.92 -6.73 2.69
C ARG A 109 8.95 -5.26 3.09
N MET A 110 7.81 -4.57 3.07
CA MET A 110 7.68 -3.19 3.51
C MET A 110 7.98 -3.07 5.02
N LEU A 111 7.41 -3.95 5.83
CA LEU A 111 7.61 -4.00 7.28
C LEU A 111 9.05 -4.36 7.66
N ALA A 112 9.69 -5.28 6.95
CA ALA A 112 11.09 -5.63 7.21
C ALA A 112 12.06 -4.46 6.98
N LYS A 113 11.67 -3.45 6.18
CA LYS A 113 12.47 -2.25 5.92
C LYS A 113 12.16 -1.08 6.85
N LEU A 114 11.06 -1.16 7.62
CA LEU A 114 10.66 -0.14 8.58
C LEU A 114 11.61 0.07 9.77
N PRO A 115 12.37 -0.91 10.28
CA PRO A 115 13.36 -0.69 11.34
C PRO A 115 14.42 0.36 11.01
N HIS A 116 14.66 0.67 9.73
CA HIS A 116 15.56 1.76 9.31
C HIS A 116 14.93 3.17 9.44
N PHE A 117 13.70 3.29 9.96
CA PHE A 117 13.09 4.59 10.29
C PHE A 117 13.50 5.13 11.66
N PHE A 118 13.85 4.26 12.60
CA PHE A 118 14.15 4.61 13.98
C PHE A 118 15.65 4.68 14.20
#